data_AF-A0A9E1SHF2-F1
#
_entry.id   AF-A0A9E1SHF2-F1
#
_cell.length_a   1.000
_cell.length_b   1.000
_cell.length_c   1.000
_cell.angle_alpha   90.00
_cell.angle_beta   90.00
_cell.angle_gamma   90.00
#
_symmetry.space_group_name_H-M   'P 1'
#
loop_
_entity.id
_entity.type
_entity.pdbx_description
1 polymer ?
#
loop_
_entity_poly.entity_id
_entity_poly.type
_entity_poly.pdbx_seq_one_letter_code
_entity_poly.pdbx_strand_id
1 'polypeptide(L)'
;MYYNTNDMRNSMNNNIAQIESNYSLTKSDYLEKKKLYQGLESNVLDKNENSFTQISKKKSDFDAAYQSLLHEKEGILNKQKQFEKLIEGKNEIKSNEKEWDELKEMKAQMKTSAGQMNKLGDAYASASNILGDAINNSQYKQIERLEFNNQIKNNTSQLNQSLSDINSQIKAFNQKLEAAKTGGQMNDSTYQSKIDLITKMSSELNKIKSAVKSISVLESSFQLKNNKNNKIWIGENTKSNALIKNIEEQINKIYKGQTQFRILSAKLNENQE
;
A
#
# COMPACT_ATOMS: atom_id res chain seq x y z
N MET A 1 -11.37 -41.81 -45.59
CA MET A 1 -10.45 -41.92 -44.43
C MET A 1 -11.30 -41.95 -43.17
N TYR A 2 -10.95 -42.76 -42.18
CA TYR A 2 -11.65 -42.87 -40.91
C TYR A 2 -10.88 -42.09 -39.83
N TYR A 3 -11.59 -41.45 -38.92
CA TYR A 3 -10.99 -40.77 -37.79
C TYR A 3 -11.64 -41.20 -36.48
N ASN A 4 -10.82 -41.58 -35.50
CA ASN A 4 -11.25 -42.02 -34.19
C ASN A 4 -11.75 -40.84 -33.34
N THR A 5 -12.96 -40.95 -32.81
CA THR A 5 -13.58 -39.87 -32.01
C THR A 5 -12.91 -39.69 -30.65
N ASN A 6 -12.32 -40.73 -30.07
CA ASN A 6 -11.56 -40.65 -28.82
C ASN A 6 -10.27 -39.84 -28.99
N ASP A 7 -9.56 -40.00 -30.11
CA ASP A 7 -8.35 -39.21 -30.38
C ASP A 7 -8.68 -37.72 -30.51
N MET A 8 -9.76 -37.39 -31.20
CA MET A 8 -10.24 -36.01 -31.32
C MET A 8 -10.67 -35.45 -29.96
N ARG A 9 -11.41 -36.24 -29.17
CA ARG A 9 -11.84 -35.87 -27.81
C ARG A 9 -10.65 -35.60 -26.91
N ASN A 10 -9.65 -36.47 -26.91
CA ASN A 10 -8.43 -36.30 -26.12
C ASN A 10 -7.68 -35.03 -26.51
N SER A 11 -7.53 -34.76 -27.81
CA SER A 11 -6.91 -33.52 -28.29
C SER A 11 -7.71 -32.28 -27.86
N MET A 12 -9.04 -32.33 -27.96
CA MET A 12 -9.93 -31.25 -27.52
C MET A 12 -9.79 -30.98 -26.02
N ASN A 13 -9.89 -32.02 -25.20
CA ASN A 13 -9.83 -31.92 -23.75
C ASN A 13 -8.46 -31.41 -23.27
N ASN A 14 -7.37 -31.80 -23.93
CA ASN A 14 -6.04 -31.27 -23.62
C ASN A 14 -5.95 -29.75 -23.87
N ASN A 15 -6.49 -29.26 -24.99
CA ASN A 15 -6.53 -27.83 -25.29
C ASN A 15 -7.38 -27.06 -24.27
N ILE A 16 -8.53 -27.62 -23.89
CA ILE A 16 -9.42 -27.02 -22.88
C ILE A 16 -8.74 -26.98 -21.51
N ALA A 17 -8.07 -28.06 -21.10
CA ALA A 17 -7.34 -28.10 -19.84
C ALA A 17 -6.24 -27.02 -19.78
N GLN A 18 -5.53 -26.79 -20.89
CA GLN A 18 -4.54 -25.72 -20.96
C GLN A 18 -5.17 -24.32 -20.83
N ILE A 19 -6.30 -24.07 -21.49
CA ILE A 19 -7.05 -22.81 -21.40
C ILE A 19 -7.54 -22.57 -19.97
N GLU A 20 -8.10 -23.60 -19.33
CA GLU A 20 -8.55 -23.54 -17.93
C GLU A 20 -7.41 -23.23 -16.97
N SER A 21 -6.25 -23.88 -17.16
CA SER A 21 -5.05 -23.63 -16.35
C SER A 21 -4.59 -22.17 -16.45
N ASN A 22 -4.44 -21.65 -17.67
CA ASN A 22 -4.02 -20.25 -17.89
C ASN A 22 -5.05 -19.25 -17.35
N TYR A 23 -6.34 -19.55 -17.54
CA TYR A 23 -7.43 -18.72 -17.04
C TYR A 23 -7.47 -18.68 -15.50
N SER A 24 -7.15 -19.79 -14.82
CA SER A 24 -7.10 -19.86 -13.35
C SER A 24 -6.11 -18.85 -12.77
N LEU A 25 -4.93 -18.71 -13.38
CA LEU A 25 -3.92 -17.71 -12.99
C LEU A 25 -4.46 -16.29 -13.19
N THR A 26 -5.08 -16.03 -14.33
CA THR A 26 -5.72 -14.73 -14.64
C THR A 26 -6.81 -14.39 -13.64
N LYS A 27 -7.66 -15.36 -13.28
CA LYS A 27 -8.71 -15.18 -12.27
C LYS A 27 -8.13 -14.88 -10.88
N SER A 28 -7.03 -15.54 -10.50
CA SER A 28 -6.36 -15.26 -9.23
C SER A 28 -5.84 -13.83 -9.17
N ASP A 29 -5.10 -13.39 -10.20
CA ASP A 29 -4.63 -12.01 -10.32
C ASP A 29 -5.79 -11.00 -10.31
N TYR A 30 -6.87 -11.30 -11.04
CA TYR A 30 -8.07 -10.46 -11.07
C TYR A 30 -8.66 -10.23 -9.67
N LEU A 31 -8.83 -11.32 -8.91
CA LEU A 31 -9.37 -11.25 -7.56
C LEU A 31 -8.44 -10.49 -6.61
N GLU A 32 -7.13 -10.66 -6.74
CA GLU A 32 -6.14 -9.94 -5.94
C GLU A 32 -6.18 -8.43 -6.20
N LYS A 33 -6.07 -8.01 -7.47
CA LYS A 33 -6.11 -6.60 -7.86
C LYS A 33 -7.45 -5.94 -7.53
N LYS A 34 -8.56 -6.68 -7.71
CA LYS A 34 -9.88 -6.22 -7.32
C LYS A 34 -9.98 -5.97 -5.82
N LYS A 35 -9.49 -6.91 -5.00
CA LYS A 35 -9.46 -6.77 -3.54
C LYS A 35 -8.59 -5.58 -3.12
N LEU A 36 -7.43 -5.37 -3.77
CA LEU A 36 -6.56 -4.23 -3.52
C LEU A 36 -7.30 -2.90 -3.79
N TYR A 37 -7.92 -2.76 -4.97
CA TYR A 37 -8.70 -1.58 -5.34
C TYR A 37 -9.87 -1.33 -4.37
N GLN A 38 -10.66 -2.36 -4.04
CA GLN A 38 -11.77 -2.23 -3.08
C GLN A 38 -11.29 -1.82 -1.68
N GLY A 39 -10.12 -2.32 -1.29
CA GLY A 39 -9.42 -1.88 -0.09
C GLY A 39 -9.16 -0.38 -0.12
N LEU A 40 -8.60 0.15 -1.22
CA LEU A 40 -8.37 1.59 -1.38
C LEU A 40 -9.70 2.37 -1.41
N GLU A 41 -10.65 1.94 -2.22
CA GLU A 41 -11.97 2.58 -2.39
C GLU A 41 -12.73 2.72 -1.06
N SER A 42 -12.67 1.70 -0.20
CA SER A 42 -13.32 1.75 1.11
C SER A 42 -12.62 2.70 2.10
N ASN A 43 -11.42 3.16 1.80
CA ASN A 43 -10.61 4.02 2.67
C ASN A 43 -10.44 5.45 2.17
N VAL A 44 -10.81 5.76 0.93
CA VAL A 44 -10.88 7.15 0.45
C VAL A 44 -12.07 7.90 1.07
N LEU A 45 -11.93 9.22 1.19
CA LEU A 45 -12.95 10.13 1.71
C LEU A 45 -13.85 10.60 0.57
N ASP A 46 -13.26 11.13 -0.51
CA ASP A 46 -13.96 11.56 -1.71
C ASP A 46 -13.59 10.69 -2.91
N LYS A 47 -14.57 9.98 -3.46
CA LYS A 47 -14.38 9.13 -4.65
C LYS A 47 -14.33 9.93 -5.96
N ASN A 48 -14.67 11.21 -5.93
CA ASN A 48 -14.62 12.09 -7.10
C ASN A 48 -13.33 12.89 -7.20
N GLU A 49 -12.45 12.79 -6.19
CA GLU A 49 -11.15 13.44 -6.22
C GLU A 49 -10.30 12.89 -7.38
N ASN A 50 -9.57 13.79 -8.06
CA ASN A 50 -8.89 13.49 -9.32
C ASN A 50 -7.90 12.31 -9.20
N SER A 51 -7.11 12.23 -8.12
CA SER A 51 -6.16 11.13 -7.94
C SER A 51 -6.85 9.76 -7.80
N PHE A 52 -8.03 9.68 -7.16
CA PHE A 52 -8.77 8.42 -7.07
C PHE A 52 -9.57 8.09 -8.34
N THR A 53 -10.15 9.08 -9.01
CA THR A 53 -10.91 8.87 -10.26
C THR A 53 -10.02 8.35 -11.40
N GLN A 54 -8.76 8.81 -11.48
CA GLN A 54 -7.79 8.28 -12.42
C GLN A 54 -7.55 6.77 -12.24
N ILE A 55 -7.36 6.31 -10.99
CA ILE A 55 -7.23 4.88 -10.66
C ILE A 55 -8.52 4.13 -10.99
N SER A 56 -9.68 4.72 -10.68
CA SER A 56 -10.99 4.12 -10.93
C SER A 56 -11.26 3.91 -12.44
N LYS A 57 -10.79 4.82 -13.30
CA LYS A 57 -10.86 4.62 -14.75
C LYS A 57 -10.03 3.40 -15.18
N LYS A 58 -8.79 3.27 -14.69
CA LYS A 58 -7.94 2.10 -14.97
C LYS A 58 -8.57 0.81 -14.45
N LYS A 59 -9.26 0.87 -13.32
CA LYS A 59 -10.01 -0.26 -12.77
C LYS A 59 -11.17 -0.70 -13.69
N SER A 60 -11.86 0.26 -14.32
CA SER A 60 -12.91 -0.03 -15.30
C SER A 60 -12.33 -0.71 -16.56
N ASP A 61 -11.22 -0.20 -17.08
CA ASP A 61 -10.53 -0.79 -18.24
C ASP A 61 -10.07 -2.23 -17.93
N PHE A 62 -9.54 -2.44 -16.72
CA PHE A 62 -9.16 -3.75 -16.20
C PHE A 62 -10.34 -4.73 -16.09
N ASP A 63 -11.48 -4.29 -15.55
CA ASP A 63 -12.69 -5.11 -15.50
C ASP A 63 -13.16 -5.51 -16.90
N ALA A 64 -13.19 -4.56 -17.84
CA ALA A 64 -13.62 -4.82 -19.22
C ALA A 64 -12.72 -5.84 -19.92
N ALA A 65 -11.40 -5.73 -19.74
CA ALA A 65 -10.44 -6.70 -20.28
C ALA A 65 -10.66 -8.11 -19.72
N TYR A 66 -10.88 -8.23 -18.40
CA TYR A 66 -11.17 -9.51 -17.75
C TYR A 66 -12.50 -10.12 -18.23
N GLN A 67 -13.56 -9.32 -18.35
CA GLN A 67 -14.85 -9.80 -18.85
C GLN A 67 -14.77 -10.29 -20.30
N SER A 68 -14.01 -9.60 -21.15
CA SER A 68 -13.78 -10.01 -22.53
C SER A 68 -13.09 -11.38 -22.62
N LEU A 69 -12.06 -11.59 -21.78
CA LEU A 69 -11.37 -12.88 -21.69
C LEU A 69 -12.29 -14.00 -21.18
N LEU A 70 -13.08 -13.73 -20.13
CA LEU A 70 -14.06 -14.68 -19.60
C LEU A 70 -15.09 -15.07 -20.66
N HIS A 71 -15.61 -14.09 -21.40
CA HIS A 71 -16.59 -14.34 -22.46
C HIS A 71 -16.04 -15.25 -23.56
N GLU A 72 -14.83 -14.98 -24.05
CA GLU A 72 -14.20 -15.82 -25.08
C GLU A 72 -13.95 -17.25 -24.57
N LYS A 73 -13.50 -17.38 -23.31
CA LYS A 73 -13.31 -18.67 -22.65
C LYS A 73 -14.62 -19.47 -22.57
N GLU A 74 -15.71 -18.85 -22.16
CA GLU A 74 -17.03 -19.49 -22.13
C GLU A 74 -17.50 -19.90 -23.52
N GLY A 75 -17.21 -19.08 -24.54
CA GLY A 75 -17.45 -19.41 -25.94
C GLY A 75 -16.70 -20.67 -26.39
N ILE A 76 -15.45 -20.85 -25.98
CA ILE A 76 -14.67 -22.07 -26.26
C ILE A 76 -15.27 -23.29 -25.55
N LEU A 77 -15.65 -23.16 -24.27
CA LEU A 77 -16.30 -24.25 -23.53
C LEU A 77 -17.64 -24.65 -24.15
N ASN A 78 -18.39 -23.70 -24.69
CA ASN A 78 -19.62 -24.01 -25.41
C ASN A 78 -19.34 -24.79 -26.71
N LYS A 79 -18.29 -24.43 -27.46
CA LYS A 79 -17.85 -25.18 -28.65
C LYS A 79 -17.40 -26.61 -28.30
N GLN A 80 -16.73 -26.81 -27.16
CA GLN A 80 -16.41 -28.15 -26.66
C GLN A 80 -17.69 -28.98 -26.42
N LYS A 81 -18.72 -28.39 -25.81
CA LYS A 81 -20.01 -29.08 -25.60
C LYS A 81 -20.70 -29.44 -26.92
N GLN A 82 -20.61 -28.57 -27.93
CA GLN A 82 -21.13 -28.86 -29.28
C GLN A 82 -20.35 -29.99 -29.95
N PHE A 83 -19.03 -29.98 -29.81
CA PHE A 83 -18.16 -31.06 -30.28
C PHE A 83 -18.55 -32.41 -29.67
N GLU A 84 -18.74 -32.49 -28.34
CA GLU A 84 -19.13 -33.74 -27.67
C GLU A 84 -20.49 -34.27 -28.16
N LYS A 85 -21.47 -33.39 -28.36
CA LYS A 85 -22.78 -33.78 -28.92
C LYS A 85 -22.66 -34.33 -30.34
N LEU A 86 -21.79 -33.78 -31.17
CA LEU A 86 -21.64 -34.21 -32.57
C LEU A 86 -21.08 -35.64 -32.68
N ILE A 87 -20.22 -36.02 -31.74
CA ILE A 87 -19.53 -37.33 -31.73
C ILE A 87 -20.18 -38.34 -30.77
N GLU A 88 -21.29 -37.98 -30.12
CA GLU A 88 -21.98 -38.81 -29.15
C GLU A 88 -22.43 -40.14 -29.79
N GLY A 89 -22.11 -41.26 -29.12
CA GLY A 89 -22.43 -42.61 -29.61
C GLY A 89 -21.61 -43.07 -30.83
N LYS A 90 -20.66 -42.27 -31.32
CA LYS A 90 -19.83 -42.60 -32.49
C LYS A 90 -18.39 -42.92 -32.06
N ASN A 91 -17.87 -44.06 -32.53
CA ASN A 91 -16.47 -44.44 -32.32
C ASN A 91 -15.55 -43.92 -33.44
N GLU A 92 -16.10 -43.74 -34.64
CA GLU A 92 -15.39 -43.27 -35.82
C GLU A 92 -16.27 -42.33 -36.65
N ILE A 93 -15.65 -41.40 -37.35
CA ILE A 93 -16.30 -40.53 -38.35
C ILE A 93 -15.55 -40.65 -39.66
N LYS A 94 -16.29 -40.82 -40.76
CA LYS A 94 -15.70 -40.90 -42.11
C LYS A 94 -15.56 -39.52 -42.72
N SER A 95 -14.51 -39.33 -43.50
CA SER A 95 -14.19 -38.07 -44.18
C SER A 95 -15.25 -37.56 -45.18
N ASN A 96 -16.25 -38.37 -45.52
CA ASN A 96 -17.35 -38.03 -46.43
C ASN A 96 -18.70 -37.88 -45.71
N GLU A 97 -18.74 -37.99 -44.38
CA GLU A 97 -19.92 -37.75 -43.56
C GLU A 97 -20.11 -36.26 -43.28
N LYS A 98 -21.35 -35.79 -43.14
CA LYS A 98 -21.67 -34.37 -42.87
C LYS A 98 -21.02 -33.87 -41.59
N GLU A 99 -20.95 -34.75 -40.59
CA GLU A 99 -20.35 -34.48 -39.29
C GLU A 99 -18.85 -34.22 -39.40
N TRP A 100 -18.17 -34.76 -40.41
CA TRP A 100 -16.78 -34.43 -40.67
C TRP A 100 -16.61 -32.97 -41.11
N ASP A 101 -17.53 -32.44 -41.91
CA ASP A 101 -17.51 -31.04 -42.32
C ASP A 101 -17.78 -30.10 -41.13
N GLU A 102 -18.76 -30.45 -40.28
CA GLU A 102 -19.07 -29.71 -39.04
C GLU A 102 -17.89 -29.73 -38.05
N LEU A 103 -17.17 -30.86 -37.93
CA LEU A 103 -15.96 -30.97 -37.11
C LEU A 103 -14.83 -30.09 -37.63
N LYS A 104 -14.62 -30.03 -38.95
CA LYS A 104 -13.61 -29.14 -39.55
C LYS A 104 -13.93 -27.67 -39.26
N GLU A 105 -15.20 -27.29 -39.38
CA GLU A 105 -15.63 -25.93 -39.09
C GLU A 105 -15.41 -25.59 -37.61
N MET A 106 -15.86 -26.43 -36.68
CA MET A 106 -15.63 -26.23 -35.25
C MET A 106 -14.14 -26.13 -34.91
N LYS A 107 -13.30 -26.98 -35.50
CA LYS A 107 -11.84 -26.90 -35.33
C LYS A 107 -11.27 -25.57 -35.82
N ALA A 108 -11.72 -25.07 -36.96
CA ALA A 108 -11.31 -23.77 -37.48
C ALA A 108 -11.74 -22.62 -36.55
N GLN A 109 -13.00 -22.64 -36.09
CA GLN A 109 -13.51 -21.65 -35.15
C GLN A 109 -12.78 -21.69 -33.80
N MET A 110 -12.46 -22.87 -33.28
CA MET A 110 -11.70 -23.02 -32.03
C MET A 110 -10.26 -22.54 -32.17
N LYS A 111 -9.63 -22.74 -33.34
CA LYS A 111 -8.30 -22.17 -33.64
C LYS A 111 -8.35 -20.64 -33.62
N THR A 112 -9.39 -20.05 -34.22
CA THR A 112 -9.61 -18.58 -34.20
C THR A 112 -9.83 -18.09 -32.77
N SER A 113 -10.70 -18.75 -32.00
CA SER A 113 -10.94 -18.43 -30.59
C SER A 113 -9.68 -18.55 -29.72
N ALA A 114 -8.84 -19.57 -29.93
CA ALA A 114 -7.56 -19.70 -29.23
C ALA A 114 -6.61 -18.53 -29.57
N GLY A 115 -6.54 -18.12 -30.83
CA GLY A 115 -5.79 -16.93 -31.24
C GLY A 115 -6.33 -15.64 -30.60
N GLN A 116 -7.66 -15.53 -30.46
CA GLN A 116 -8.31 -14.41 -29.79
C GLN A 116 -8.04 -14.41 -28.27
N MET A 117 -8.05 -15.58 -27.62
CA MET A 117 -7.68 -15.73 -26.20
C MET A 117 -6.28 -15.21 -25.92
N ASN A 118 -5.30 -15.48 -26.78
CA ASN A 118 -3.95 -14.94 -26.61
C ASN A 118 -3.93 -13.41 -26.65
N LYS A 119 -4.60 -12.81 -27.65
CA LYS A 119 -4.70 -11.33 -27.76
C LYS A 119 -5.40 -10.70 -26.56
N LEU A 120 -6.50 -11.31 -26.11
CA LEU A 120 -7.24 -10.86 -24.94
C LEU A 120 -6.43 -11.06 -23.65
N GLY A 121 -5.61 -12.11 -23.58
CA GLY A 121 -4.67 -12.36 -22.50
C GLY A 121 -3.61 -11.26 -22.40
N ASP A 122 -3.02 -10.86 -23.53
CA ASP A 122 -2.06 -9.74 -23.58
C ASP A 122 -2.70 -8.42 -23.17
N ALA A 123 -3.93 -8.15 -23.66
CA ALA A 123 -4.69 -6.97 -23.28
C ALA A 123 -5.03 -6.95 -21.78
N TYR A 124 -5.42 -8.10 -21.21
CA TYR A 124 -5.64 -8.26 -19.78
C TYR A 124 -4.36 -7.99 -18.99
N ALA A 125 -3.24 -8.62 -19.36
CA ALA A 125 -1.97 -8.45 -18.66
C ALA A 125 -1.52 -6.98 -18.68
N SER A 126 -1.67 -6.31 -19.82
CA SER A 126 -1.41 -4.87 -19.93
C SER A 126 -2.30 -4.05 -18.99
N ALA A 127 -3.62 -4.29 -18.99
CA ALA A 127 -4.56 -3.57 -18.12
C ALA A 127 -4.32 -3.85 -16.63
N SER A 128 -3.97 -5.10 -16.26
CA SER A 128 -3.63 -5.50 -14.89
C SER A 128 -2.40 -4.75 -14.38
N ASN A 129 -1.34 -4.71 -15.20
CA ASN A 129 -0.12 -3.97 -14.88
C ASN A 129 -0.39 -2.47 -14.74
N ILE A 130 -1.13 -1.87 -15.68
CA ILE A 130 -1.49 -0.45 -15.63
C ILE A 130 -2.27 -0.11 -14.34
N LEU A 131 -3.21 -0.96 -13.92
CA LEU A 131 -3.93 -0.74 -12.66
C LEU A 131 -3.00 -0.90 -11.45
N GLY A 132 -2.17 -1.94 -11.45
CA GLY A 132 -1.19 -2.19 -10.40
C GLY A 132 -0.23 -1.00 -10.22
N ASP A 133 0.33 -0.51 -11.32
CA ASP A 133 1.23 0.63 -11.36
C ASP A 133 0.52 1.92 -10.94
N ALA A 134 -0.72 2.14 -11.39
CA ALA A 134 -1.51 3.30 -11.00
C ALA A 134 -1.74 3.34 -9.48
N ILE A 135 -1.98 2.19 -8.84
CA ILE A 135 -2.11 2.11 -7.38
C ILE A 135 -0.74 2.29 -6.71
N ASN A 136 0.28 1.54 -7.14
CA ASN A 136 1.60 1.52 -6.51
C ASN A 136 2.37 2.85 -6.60
N ASN A 137 2.22 3.56 -7.72
CA ASN A 137 2.89 4.84 -7.96
C ASN A 137 2.05 6.04 -7.53
N SER A 138 0.86 5.81 -6.96
CA SER A 138 0.03 6.87 -6.41
C SER A 138 0.56 7.37 -5.06
N GLN A 139 -0.06 8.43 -4.55
CA GLN A 139 0.13 8.90 -3.18
C GLN A 139 -0.45 7.97 -2.11
N TYR A 140 -1.29 7.01 -2.51
CA TYR A 140 -1.93 6.07 -1.59
C TYR A 140 -0.96 4.94 -1.25
N LYS A 141 -0.76 4.70 0.05
CA LYS A 141 0.14 3.64 0.53
C LYS A 141 -0.54 2.79 1.58
N GLN A 142 -0.18 1.51 1.63
CA GLN A 142 -0.52 0.65 2.74
C GLN A 142 0.60 0.66 3.77
N ILE A 143 0.26 0.86 5.03
CA ILE A 143 1.16 0.65 6.16
C ILE A 143 0.65 -0.51 7.01
N GLU A 144 1.59 -1.28 7.56
CA GLU A 144 1.29 -2.32 8.54
C GLU A 144 1.00 -1.66 9.89
N ARG A 145 -0.22 -1.87 10.39
CA ARG A 145 -0.71 -1.25 11.63
C ARG A 145 0.24 -1.52 12.79
N LEU A 146 0.54 -2.80 13.05
CA LEU A 146 1.35 -3.20 14.21
C LEU A 146 2.76 -2.62 14.14
N GLU A 147 3.37 -2.60 12.95
CA GLU A 147 4.69 -2.02 12.76
C GLU A 147 4.68 -0.52 13.02
N PHE A 148 3.74 0.22 12.42
CA PHE A 148 3.56 1.66 12.65
C PHE A 148 3.44 1.97 14.15
N ASN A 149 2.61 1.21 14.86
CA ASN A 149 2.39 1.43 16.28
C ASN A 149 3.64 1.14 17.12
N ASN A 150 4.34 0.04 16.82
CA ASN A 150 5.56 -0.33 17.53
C ASN A 150 6.64 0.73 17.32
N GLN A 151 6.78 1.25 16.09
CA GLN A 151 7.72 2.34 15.80
C GLN A 151 7.39 3.60 16.60
N ILE A 152 6.12 4.04 16.62
CA ILE A 152 5.73 5.23 17.40
C ILE A 152 5.97 5.01 18.90
N LYS A 153 5.61 3.86 19.46
CA LYS A 153 5.82 3.55 20.88
C LYS A 153 7.30 3.54 21.25
N ASN A 154 8.14 2.86 20.47
CA ASN A 154 9.57 2.80 20.72
C ASN A 154 10.21 4.18 20.63
N ASN A 155 9.91 4.94 19.57
CA ASN A 155 10.47 6.26 19.35
C ASN A 155 10.05 7.26 20.44
N THR A 156 8.77 7.26 20.84
CA THR A 156 8.29 8.14 21.91
C THR A 156 8.86 7.75 23.27
N SER A 157 9.05 6.46 23.56
CA SER A 157 9.72 5.99 24.77
C SER A 157 11.18 6.44 24.84
N GLN A 158 11.94 6.23 23.76
CA GLN A 158 13.34 6.66 23.67
C GLN A 158 13.48 8.18 23.82
N LEU A 159 12.60 8.94 23.17
CA LEU A 159 12.61 10.39 23.26
C LEU A 159 12.26 10.87 24.66
N ASN A 160 11.29 10.26 25.34
CA ASN A 160 10.98 10.57 26.74
C ASN A 160 12.16 10.29 27.67
N GLN A 161 12.88 9.19 27.47
CA GLN A 161 14.10 8.90 28.24
C GLN A 161 15.15 10.00 28.03
N SER A 162 15.41 10.34 26.75
CA SER A 162 16.38 11.38 26.40
C SER A 162 16.02 12.75 26.99
N LEU A 163 14.73 13.11 26.96
CA LEU A 163 14.22 14.34 27.58
C LEU A 163 14.43 14.34 29.11
N SER A 164 14.22 13.20 29.77
CA SER A 164 14.45 13.06 31.21
C SER A 164 15.92 13.26 31.56
N ASP A 165 16.82 12.66 30.79
CA ASP A 165 18.26 12.75 30.98
C ASP A 165 18.75 14.19 30.79
N ILE A 166 18.35 14.85 29.70
CA ILE A 166 18.71 16.25 29.43
C ILE A 166 18.16 17.18 30.52
N ASN A 167 16.91 16.97 30.96
CA ASN A 167 16.33 17.77 32.04
C ASN A 167 17.10 17.62 33.36
N SER A 168 17.61 16.43 33.65
CA SER A 168 18.47 16.18 34.81
C SER A 168 19.83 16.89 34.67
N GLN A 169 20.43 16.90 33.48
CA GLN A 169 21.66 17.63 33.19
C GLN A 169 21.47 19.15 33.34
N ILE A 170 20.35 19.71 32.85
CA ILE A 170 20.03 21.13 33.03
C ILE A 170 19.92 21.49 34.51
N LYS A 171 19.22 20.68 35.31
CA LYS A 171 19.10 20.91 36.75
C LYS A 171 20.47 20.90 37.43
N ALA A 172 21.31 19.92 37.12
CA ALA A 172 22.67 19.84 37.67
C ALA A 172 23.53 21.04 37.25
N PHE A 173 23.43 21.48 36.00
CA PHE A 173 24.14 22.66 35.51
C PHE A 173 23.66 23.95 36.19
N ASN A 174 22.34 24.10 36.37
CA ASN A 174 21.77 25.23 37.11
C ASN A 174 22.29 25.30 38.55
N GLN A 175 22.34 24.17 39.25
CA GLN A 175 22.91 24.11 40.60
C GLN A 175 24.39 24.55 40.65
N LYS A 176 25.17 24.16 39.64
CA LYS A 176 26.58 24.60 39.52
C LYS A 176 26.70 26.10 39.28
N LEU A 177 25.82 26.68 38.47
CA LEU A 177 25.80 28.14 38.25
C LEU A 177 25.46 28.91 39.53
N GLU A 178 24.44 28.48 40.26
CA GLU A 178 24.04 29.09 41.52
C GLU A 178 25.18 29.06 42.56
N ALA A 179 25.86 27.92 42.67
CA ALA A 179 27.03 27.76 43.54
C ALA A 179 28.19 28.69 43.13
N ALA A 180 28.50 28.77 41.83
CA ALA A 180 29.55 29.64 41.31
C ALA A 180 29.24 31.13 41.56
N LYS A 181 27.98 31.53 41.39
CA LYS A 181 27.54 32.90 41.67
C LYS A 181 27.63 33.22 43.17
N THR A 182 27.11 32.35 44.02
CA THR A 182 27.14 32.54 45.48
C THR A 182 28.57 32.53 46.03
N GLY A 183 29.45 31.70 45.44
CA GLY A 183 30.87 31.64 45.79
C GLY A 183 31.75 32.75 45.20
N GLY A 184 31.16 33.74 44.50
CA GLY A 184 31.90 34.87 43.92
C GLY A 184 32.79 34.51 42.72
N GLN A 185 32.62 33.31 42.14
CA GLN A 185 33.39 32.81 40.99
C GLN A 185 32.81 33.29 39.65
N MET A 186 31.68 34.01 39.67
CA MET A 186 30.97 34.48 38.48
C MET A 186 30.34 35.86 38.72
N ASN A 187 30.49 36.77 37.76
CA ASN A 187 29.85 38.08 37.78
C ASN A 187 28.34 37.98 37.44
N ASP A 188 27.57 39.01 37.80
CA ASP A 188 26.11 39.05 37.58
C ASP A 188 25.70 38.97 36.11
N SER A 189 26.43 39.64 35.22
CA SER A 189 26.09 39.69 33.79
C SER A 189 26.21 38.31 33.13
N THR A 190 27.33 37.63 33.35
CA THR A 190 27.57 36.27 32.87
C THR A 190 26.58 35.28 33.47
N TYR A 191 26.28 35.41 34.77
CA TYR A 191 25.30 34.59 35.45
C TYR A 191 23.91 34.74 34.80
N GLN A 192 23.43 35.98 34.64
CA GLN A 192 22.12 36.25 34.08
C GLN A 192 22.01 35.76 32.63
N SER A 193 23.04 35.98 31.81
CA SER A 193 23.12 35.47 30.43
C SER A 193 22.96 33.94 30.37
N LYS A 194 23.67 33.21 31.25
CA LYS A 194 23.60 31.74 31.29
C LYS A 194 22.25 31.23 31.81
N ILE A 195 21.66 31.87 32.82
CA ILE A 195 20.31 31.55 33.33
C ILE A 195 19.26 31.78 32.25
N ASP A 196 19.35 32.87 31.49
CA ASP A 196 18.43 33.16 30.39
C ASP A 196 18.50 32.07 29.30
N LEU A 197 19.70 31.59 28.98
CA LEU A 197 19.90 30.49 28.04
C LEU A 197 19.31 29.17 28.56
N ILE A 198 19.54 28.82 29.83
CA ILE A 198 18.95 27.63 30.47
C ILE A 198 17.43 27.69 30.46
N THR A 199 16.86 28.86 30.76
CA THR A 199 15.41 29.06 30.76
C THR A 199 14.83 28.83 29.36
N LYS A 200 15.49 29.37 28.33
CA LYS A 200 15.11 29.13 26.92
C LYS A 200 15.24 27.64 26.55
N MET A 201 16.32 26.98 26.95
CA MET A 201 16.54 25.54 26.72
C MET A 201 15.44 24.69 27.37
N SER A 202 15.07 25.01 28.61
CA SER A 202 13.99 24.33 29.34
C SER A 202 12.63 24.53 28.67
N SER A 203 12.38 25.73 28.14
CA SER A 203 11.17 26.03 27.34
C SER A 203 11.11 25.16 26.08
N GLU A 204 12.22 25.02 25.34
CA GLU A 204 12.28 24.15 24.17
C GLU A 204 12.05 22.67 24.53
N LEU A 205 12.65 22.17 25.62
CA LEU A 205 12.38 20.80 26.09
C LEU A 205 10.91 20.57 26.43
N ASN A 206 10.25 21.55 27.07
CA ASN A 206 8.82 21.46 27.38
C ASN A 206 7.95 21.42 26.13
N LYS A 207 8.32 22.15 25.07
CA LYS A 207 7.65 22.07 23.76
C LYS A 207 7.81 20.68 23.15
N ILE A 208 9.03 20.13 23.15
CA ILE A 208 9.30 18.78 22.65
C ILE A 208 8.48 17.75 23.45
N LYS A 209 8.51 17.81 24.78
CA LYS A 209 7.75 16.91 25.67
C LYS A 209 6.25 16.95 25.38
N SER A 210 5.69 18.14 25.17
CA SER A 210 4.26 18.31 24.85
C SER A 210 3.89 17.72 23.49
N ALA A 211 4.77 17.88 22.50
CA ALA A 211 4.60 17.26 21.18
C ALA A 211 4.66 15.73 21.26
N VAL A 212 5.59 15.16 22.03
CA VAL A 212 5.67 13.70 22.27
C VAL A 212 4.40 13.16 22.91
N LYS A 213 3.88 13.82 23.94
CA LYS A 213 2.62 13.44 24.58
C LYS A 213 1.46 13.45 23.57
N SER A 214 1.43 14.45 22.69
CA SER A 214 0.41 14.57 21.65
C SER A 214 0.50 13.41 20.63
N ILE A 215 1.72 13.00 20.24
CA ILE A 215 1.93 11.82 19.38
C ILE A 215 1.35 10.57 20.03
N SER A 216 1.58 10.32 21.32
CA SER A 216 1.04 9.15 22.01
C SER A 216 -0.50 9.12 21.99
N VAL A 217 -1.16 10.28 22.17
CA VAL A 217 -2.63 10.37 22.09
C VAL A 217 -3.14 10.12 20.67
N LEU A 218 -2.45 10.66 19.67
CA LEU A 218 -2.79 10.46 18.25
C LEU A 218 -2.59 8.99 17.83
N GLU A 219 -1.52 8.33 18.29
CA GLU A 219 -1.29 6.89 18.06
C GLU A 219 -2.41 6.04 18.65
N SER A 220 -2.81 6.31 19.90
CA SER A 220 -3.91 5.59 20.53
C SER A 220 -5.23 5.80 19.78
N SER A 221 -5.46 7.01 19.26
CA SER A 221 -6.63 7.30 18.42
C SER A 221 -6.57 6.57 17.07
N PHE A 222 -5.40 6.51 16.45
CA PHE A 222 -5.15 5.78 15.21
C PHE A 222 -5.42 4.28 15.37
N GLN A 223 -4.98 3.71 16.49
CA GLN A 223 -5.21 2.31 16.88
C GLN A 223 -6.69 1.98 17.03
N LEU A 224 -7.43 2.80 17.78
CA LEU A 224 -8.85 2.59 18.03
C LEU A 224 -9.65 2.61 16.73
N LYS A 225 -9.36 3.56 15.83
CA LYS A 225 -10.04 3.67 14.52
C LYS A 225 -9.71 2.53 13.57
N ASN A 226 -8.56 1.88 13.71
CA ASN A 226 -8.07 0.88 12.77
C ASN A 226 -7.90 -0.51 13.38
N ASN A 227 -8.52 -0.79 14.54
CA ASN A 227 -8.27 -1.99 15.33
C ASN A 227 -8.53 -3.33 14.61
N LYS A 228 -9.40 -3.34 13.60
CA LYS A 228 -9.78 -4.52 12.81
C LYS A 228 -8.94 -4.73 11.54
N ASN A 229 -8.08 -3.78 11.18
CA ASN A 229 -7.34 -3.81 9.93
C ASN A 229 -5.83 -3.99 10.19
N ASN A 230 -5.21 -5.00 9.57
CA ASN A 230 -3.76 -5.17 9.65
C ASN A 230 -3.03 -4.19 8.74
N LYS A 231 -3.53 -4.01 7.51
CA LYS A 231 -3.04 -3.01 6.56
C LYS A 231 -3.97 -1.81 6.54
N ILE A 232 -3.40 -0.61 6.63
CA ILE A 232 -4.16 0.65 6.65
C ILE A 232 -3.72 1.49 5.46
N TRP A 233 -4.69 2.01 4.72
CA TRP A 233 -4.42 2.96 3.65
C TRP A 233 -4.19 4.36 4.22
N ILE A 234 -3.10 4.98 3.80
CA ILE A 234 -2.70 6.36 4.09
C ILE A 234 -2.45 7.10 2.77
N GLY A 235 -2.26 8.41 2.86
CA GLY A 235 -2.13 9.30 1.71
C GLY A 235 -3.20 10.38 1.72
N GLU A 236 -3.06 11.39 0.88
CA GLU A 236 -4.09 12.42 0.76
C GLU A 236 -5.43 11.81 0.36
N ASN A 237 -6.55 12.44 0.74
CA ASN A 237 -7.90 11.90 0.52
C ASN A 237 -8.21 10.54 1.18
N THR A 238 -7.38 10.04 2.11
CA THR A 238 -7.72 8.84 2.91
C THR A 238 -8.32 9.20 4.28
N LYS A 239 -9.12 8.28 4.84
CA LYS A 239 -9.69 8.40 6.20
C LYS A 239 -8.63 8.54 7.29
N SER A 240 -7.45 7.97 7.09
CA SER A 240 -6.33 8.01 8.04
C SER A 240 -5.46 9.26 7.89
N ASN A 241 -5.57 10.00 6.77
CA ASN A 241 -4.69 11.11 6.42
C ASN A 241 -4.58 12.17 7.52
N ALA A 242 -5.72 12.60 8.08
CA ALA A 242 -5.74 13.66 9.09
C ALA A 242 -4.94 13.29 10.34
N LEU A 243 -5.02 12.02 10.78
CA LEU A 243 -4.23 11.55 11.93
C LEU A 243 -2.74 11.48 11.60
N ILE A 244 -2.38 11.02 10.39
CA ILE A 244 -0.98 10.96 9.96
C ILE A 244 -0.39 12.38 9.87
N LYS A 245 -1.08 13.32 9.21
CA LYS A 245 -0.64 14.73 9.13
C LYS A 245 -0.47 15.35 10.52
N ASN A 246 -1.40 15.10 11.45
CA ASN A 246 -1.27 15.59 12.82
C ASN A 246 -0.04 15.00 13.53
N ILE A 247 0.30 13.73 13.32
CA ILE A 247 1.51 13.12 13.87
C ILE A 247 2.77 13.76 13.26
N GLU A 248 2.79 13.94 11.93
CA GLU A 248 3.89 14.60 11.21
C GLU A 248 4.12 16.04 11.70
N GLU A 249 3.05 16.79 11.98
CA GLU A 249 3.14 18.13 12.57
C GLU A 249 3.82 18.12 13.94
N GLN A 250 3.51 17.16 14.80
CA GLN A 250 4.18 17.03 16.09
C GLN A 250 5.65 16.63 15.94
N ILE A 251 5.96 15.74 14.99
CA ILE A 251 7.33 15.37 14.64
C ILE A 251 8.11 16.61 14.19
N ASN A 252 7.51 17.47 13.35
CA ASN A 252 8.13 18.72 12.92
C ASN A 252 8.37 19.70 14.08
N LYS A 253 7.45 19.76 15.06
CA LYS A 253 7.65 20.56 16.29
C LYS A 253 8.81 20.02 17.12
N ILE A 254 8.95 18.71 17.23
CA ILE A 254 10.08 18.05 17.90
C ILE A 254 11.39 18.43 17.22
N TYR A 255 11.48 18.29 15.89
CA TYR A 255 12.69 18.65 15.14
C TYR A 255 13.08 20.12 15.31
N LYS A 256 12.11 21.04 15.21
CA LYS A 256 12.36 22.48 15.43
C LYS A 256 12.87 22.75 16.85
N GLY A 257 12.23 22.15 17.86
CA GLY A 257 12.65 22.27 19.26
C GLY A 257 14.06 21.71 19.49
N GLN A 258 14.40 20.55 18.92
CA GLN A 258 15.73 19.96 19.01
C GLN A 258 16.80 20.85 18.38
N THR A 259 16.53 21.42 17.20
CA THR A 259 17.44 22.37 16.53
C THR A 259 17.67 23.60 17.39
N GLN A 260 16.59 24.21 17.91
CA GLN A 260 16.71 25.39 18.76
C GLN A 260 17.45 25.08 20.07
N PHE A 261 17.19 23.93 20.68
CA PHE A 261 17.90 23.46 21.86
C PHE A 261 19.41 23.33 21.61
N ARG A 262 19.81 22.73 20.47
CA ARG A 262 21.23 22.61 20.08
C ARG A 262 21.90 23.98 19.92
N ILE A 263 21.22 24.92 19.26
CA ILE A 263 21.73 26.31 19.11
C ILE A 263 21.93 26.97 20.46
N LEU A 264 20.96 26.86 21.38
CA LEU A 264 21.07 27.43 22.73
C LEU A 264 22.18 26.76 23.55
N SER A 265 22.31 25.43 23.44
CA SER A 265 23.37 24.68 24.11
C SER A 265 24.76 25.07 23.61
N ALA A 266 24.92 25.36 22.31
CA ALA A 266 26.18 25.84 21.76
C ALA A 266 26.55 27.21 22.34
N LYS A 267 25.59 28.15 22.35
CA LYS A 267 25.78 29.49 22.95
C LYS A 267 26.12 29.45 24.44
N LEU A 268 25.59 28.47 25.17
CA LEU A 268 25.89 28.29 26.59
C LEU A 268 27.36 27.91 26.84
N ASN A 269 27.98 27.23 25.87
CA ASN A 269 29.34 26.72 25.88
C ASN A 269 30.35 27.67 25.20
N GLU A 270 29.91 28.73 24.53
CA GLU A 270 30.81 29.77 24.04
C GLU A 270 31.40 30.52 25.25
N ASN A 271 32.74 30.57 25.33
CA ASN A 271 33.42 31.41 26.31
C ASN A 271 33.07 32.87 25.99
N GLN A 272 32.38 33.53 26.92
CA GLN A 272 32.29 34.99 26.90
C GLN A 272 33.65 35.50 27.38
N GLU A 273 34.58 35.73 26.43
CA GLU A 273 35.80 36.52 26.65
C GLU A 273 35.46 37.96 27.06
#